data_AF-A0A1F8FNC1-F1
#
_entry.id   AF-A0A1F8FNC1-F1
#
_cell.length_a   1.000
_cell.length_b   1.000
_cell.length_c   1.000
_cell.angle_alpha   90.00
_cell.angle_beta   90.00
_cell.angle_gamma   90.00
#
_symmetry.space_group_name_H-M   'P 1'
#
loop_
_entity.id
_entity.type
_entity.pdbx_description
1 polymer ?
#
loop_
_entity_poly.entity_id
_entity_poly.type
_entity_poly.pdbx_seq_one_letter_code
_entity_poly.pdbx_strand_id
1 'polypeptide(L)' 'MLPKEAVQEFKQIYFRKFGEELNDREATEKANRVYELHEALFDYLLEESQKVVNQHESASINK' A
#
# COMPACT_ATOMS: atom_id res chain seq x y z
N MET A 1 -0.85 2.37 12.58
CA MET A 1 0.13 1.30 12.89
C MET A 1 -0.55 -0.04 12.65
N LEU A 2 0.09 -0.94 11.90
CA LEU A 2 -0.43 -2.28 11.60
C LEU A 2 -0.67 -3.11 12.87
N PRO A 3 -1.65 -4.05 12.85
CA PRO A 3 -1.86 -5.01 13.93
C PRO A 3 -0.62 -5.87 14.17
N LYS A 4 -0.49 -6.40 15.40
CA LYS A 4 0.67 -7.20 15.80
C LYS A 4 0.82 -8.45 14.92
N GLU A 5 -0.30 -9.07 14.57
CA GLU A 5 -0.38 -10.27 13.73
C GLU A 5 0.25 -10.00 12.36
N ALA A 6 -0.10 -8.87 11.74
CA ALA A 6 0.47 -8.44 10.46
C ALA A 6 1.98 -8.15 10.55
N VAL A 7 2.44 -7.57 11.66
CA VAL A 7 3.88 -7.36 11.90
C VAL A 7 4.62 -8.71 12.04
N GLN A 8 4.02 -9.71 12.69
CA GLN A 8 4.63 -11.05 12.79
C GLN A 8 4.68 -11.77 11.45
N GLU A 9 3.62 -11.68 10.64
CA GLU A 9 3.62 -12.21 9.28
C GLU A 9 4.69 -11.53 8.41
N PHE A 10 4.84 -10.20 8.55
CA PHE A 10 5.90 -9.47 7.88
C PHE A 10 7.29 -9.99 8.26
N LYS A 11 7.56 -10.27 9.55
CA LYS A 11 8.84 -10.86 9.99
C LYS A 11 9.10 -12.22 9.32
N GLN A 12 8.09 -13.07 9.23
CA GLN A 12 8.22 -14.39 8.59
C GLN A 12 8.51 -14.25 7.08
N ILE A 13 7.82 -13.33 6.40
CA ILE A 13 8.06 -13.06 4.98
C ILE A 13 9.48 -12.52 4.78
N TYR A 14 9.90 -11.55 5.59
CA TYR A 14 11.22 -10.94 5.50
C TYR A 14 12.33 -11.97 5.69
N PHE A 15 12.23 -12.81 6.72
CA PHE A 15 13.17 -13.91 6.95
C PHE A 15 13.22 -14.88 5.78
N ARG A 16 12.07 -15.33 5.25
CA ARG A 16 12.03 -16.23 4.09
C ARG A 16 12.67 -15.63 2.83
N LYS A 17 12.64 -14.30 2.68
CA LYS A 17 13.15 -13.61 1.49
C LYS A 17 14.62 -13.22 1.60
N PHE A 18 15.08 -12.84 2.79
CA PHE A 18 16.40 -12.24 2.99
C PHE A 18 17.31 -13.06 3.93
N GLY A 19 16.76 -14.06 4.64
CA GLY A 19 17.50 -14.83 5.64
C GLY A 19 17.84 -14.06 6.92
N GLU A 20 17.26 -12.87 7.09
CA GLU A 20 17.52 -11.97 8.22
C GLU A 20 16.33 -11.94 9.18
N GLU A 21 16.60 -12.08 10.48
CA GLU A 21 15.60 -11.88 11.51
C GLU A 21 15.54 -10.40 11.91
N LEU A 22 14.32 -9.87 12.00
CA LEU A 22 14.09 -8.51 12.48
C LEU A 22 13.67 -8.53 13.95
N ASN A 23 14.09 -7.53 14.71
CA ASN A 23 13.46 -7.28 16.01
C ASN A 23 12.09 -6.59 15.82
N ASP A 24 11.30 -6.52 16.90
CA ASP A 24 9.92 -6.02 16.82
C ASP A 24 9.83 -4.54 16.41
N ARG A 25 10.83 -3.73 16.79
CA ARG A 25 10.89 -2.31 16.39
C ARG A 25 11.14 -2.18 14.90
N GLU A 26 12.14 -2.88 14.38
CA GLU A 26 12.49 -2.87 12.95
C GLU A 26 11.35 -3.40 12.09
N ALA A 27 10.73 -4.50 12.51
CA ALA A 27 9.59 -5.09 11.81
C ALA A 27 8.40 -4.13 11.78
N THR A 28 8.11 -3.48 12.91
CA THR A 28 7.04 -2.48 13.00
C THR A 28 7.31 -1.31 12.06
N GLU A 29 8.50 -0.70 12.13
CA GLU A 29 8.85 0.45 11.30
C GLU A 29 8.79 0.11 9.80
N LYS A 30 9.38 -1.02 9.39
CA LYS A 30 9.44 -1.44 7.98
C LYS A 30 8.06 -1.83 7.45
N ALA A 31 7.28 -2.61 8.19
CA ALA A 31 5.96 -3.06 7.76
C ALA A 31 5.01 -1.86 7.57
N ASN A 32 5.01 -0.91 8.51
CA ASN A 32 4.18 0.29 8.40
C ASN A 32 4.61 1.16 7.22
N ARG A 33 5.91 1.37 7.01
CA ARG A 33 6.40 2.18 5.89
C ARG A 33 5.99 1.60 4.53
N VAL A 34 6.03 0.28 4.37
CA VAL A 34 5.59 -0.38 3.13
C VAL A 34 4.08 -0.23 2.94
N TYR A 35 3.31 -0.40 4.01
CA TYR A 35 1.86 -0.22 3.96
C TYR A 35 1.48 1.23 3.61
N GLU A 36 2.08 2.23 4.24
CA GLU A 36 1.85 3.65 3.93
C GLU A 36 2.16 3.98 2.46
N LEU A 37 3.24 3.42 1.91
CA LEU A 37 3.57 3.59 0.49
C LEU A 37 2.52 2.94 -0.42
N HIS A 38 2.04 1.75 -0.06
CA HIS A 38 1.00 1.06 -0.81
C HIS A 38 -0.31 1.86 -0.83
N GLU A 39 -0.75 2.36 0.33
CA GLU A 39 -1.97 3.18 0.44
C GLU A 39 -1.85 4.44 -0.42
N ALA A 40 -0.73 5.16 -0.34
CA ALA A 40 -0.51 6.36 -1.14
C ALA A 40 -0.56 6.10 -2.65
N LEU A 41 0.00 4.96 -3.09
CA LEU A 41 -0.08 4.55 -4.50
C LEU A 41 -1.50 4.17 -4.89
N PHE A 42 -2.23 3.47 -4.02
CA PHE A 42 -3.60 3.07 -4.27
C PHE A 42 -4.53 4.29 -4.39
N ASP A 43 -4.42 5.25 -3.47
CA ASP A 43 -5.18 6.50 -3.49
C ASP A 43 -4.90 7.30 -4.77
N TYR A 44 -3.63 7.44 -5.15
CA TYR A 44 -3.26 8.10 -6.40
C TYR A 44 -3.89 7.43 -7.63
N LEU A 45 -3.82 6.09 -7.71
CA LEU A 45 -4.40 5.35 -8.83
C LEU A 45 -5.92 5.49 -8.88
N LEU A 46 -6.57 5.50 -7.71
CA LEU A 46 -8.02 5.70 -7.60
C LEU A 46 -8.42 7.10 -8.10
N GLU A 47 -7.71 8.14 -7.66
CA GLU A 47 -7.94 9.52 -8.11
C GLU A 47 -7.76 9.67 -9.62
N GLU A 48 -6.68 9.12 -10.17
CA GLU A 48 -6.43 9.16 -11.62
C GLU A 48 -7.50 8.40 -12.40
N SER A 49 -7.95 7.23 -11.91
CA SER A 49 -9.02 6.46 -12.55
C SER A 49 -10.34 7.25 -12.58
N GLN A 50 -10.66 7.97 -11.51
CA GLN A 50 -11.87 8.78 -11.42
C GLN A 50 -11.82 9.98 -12.37
N LYS A 51 -10.65 10.62 -12.54
CA LYS A 51 -10.47 11.72 -13.51
C LYS A 51 -10.75 11.26 -14.94
N VAL A 52 -10.26 10.07 -15.31
CA VAL A 52 -10.50 9.49 -16.64
C VAL A 52 -11.99 9.24 -16.88
N VAL A 53 -12.69 8.67 -15.90
CA VAL A 53 -14.14 8.42 -15.98
C VAL A 53 -14.92 9.74 -16.14
N ASN A 54 -14.63 10.74 -15.30
CA ASN A 54 -15.33 12.02 -15.31
C ASN A 54 -15.13 12.80 -16.62
N GLN A 55 -13.94 12.73 -17.23
CA GLN A 55 -13.66 13.36 -18.53
C GLN A 55 -14.44 12.69 -19.67
N HIS A 56 -14.65 11.37 -19.61
CA HIS A 56 -15.41 10.64 -20.62
C HIS A 56 -16.92 10.94 -20.55
N GLU A 57 -17.48 11.08 -19.35
CA GLU A 57 -18.88 11.45 -19.15
C GLU A 57 -19.18 12.89 -19.63
N SER A 58 -18.31 13.84 -19.27
CA SER A 58 -18.45 15.25 -19.68
C SER A 58 -18.25 15.47 -21.19
N ALA A 59 -17.46 14.63 -21.86
CA ALA A 59 -17.36 14.62 -23.33
C ALA A 59 -18.59 14.01 -24.03
N SER A 60 -19.30 13.10 -23.36
CA SER A 60 -20.48 12.40 -23.90
C SER A 60 -21.78 13.20 -23.72
N ILE A 61 -21.86 14.08 -22.71
CA ILE A 61 -23.03 14.95 -22.47
C ILE A 61 -23.07 16.16 -23.43
N ASN A 62 -21.94 16.52 -24.04
CA ASN A 62 -21.82 17.67 -24.96
C ASN A 62 -21.94 17.29 -26.45
N LYS A 63 -22.41 16.08 -26.77
CA LYS A 63 -22.68 15.60 -28.14
C LYS A 63 -24.17 15.36 -28.33
#